data_AF-A0A8T4V331-F1
#
_entry.id   AF-A0A8T4V331-F1
#
_cell.length_a   1.000
_cell.length_b   1.000
_cell.length_c   1.000
_cell.angle_alpha   90.00
_cell.angle_beta   90.00
_cell.angle_gamma   90.00
#
_symmetry.space_group_name_H-M   'P 1'
#
loop_
_entity.id
_entity.type
_entity.pdbx_description
1 polymer ?
#
loop_
_entity_poly.entity_id
_entity_poly.type
_entity_poly.pdbx_seq_one_letter_code
_entity_poly.pdbx_strand_id
1 'polypeptide(L)'
;MCQAYEGERAAMVALEDGVTIRGFAAARNGVSKDANPYAWSKSYQNAWDHGWGCWQEKLLPWALEQQYRKMTDIPTSISAREKFKETRDLPPELERIVAIYNS
;
A
#
# COMPACT_ATOMS: atom_id res chain seq x y z
N MET A 1 -28.71 6.37 -6.45
CA MET A 1 -27.51 6.53 -5.60
C MET A 1 -27.29 8.02 -5.40
N CYS A 2 -26.94 8.46 -4.19
CA CYS A 2 -26.67 9.87 -3.90
C CYS A 2 -25.16 10.14 -4.02
N GLN A 3 -24.78 11.25 -4.65
CA GLN A 3 -23.37 11.66 -4.86
C GLN A 3 -22.59 11.78 -3.54
N ALA A 4 -23.25 12.16 -2.44
CA ALA A 4 -22.62 12.25 -1.11
C ALA A 4 -22.10 10.90 -0.62
N TYR A 5 -22.88 9.83 -0.81
CA TYR A 5 -22.49 8.47 -0.42
C TYR A 5 -21.32 7.93 -1.27
N GLU A 6 -21.29 8.28 -2.56
CA GLU A 6 -20.17 7.90 -3.44
C GLU A 6 -18.87 8.61 -3.03
N GLY A 7 -18.95 9.88 -2.63
CA GLY A 7 -17.81 10.64 -2.12
C GLY A 7 -17.26 10.08 -0.81
N GLU A 8 -18.13 9.75 0.13
CA GLU A 8 -17.74 9.11 1.40
C GLU A 8 -17.09 7.75 1.18
N ARG A 9 -17.66 6.94 0.27
CA ARG A 9 -17.08 5.64 -0.10
C ARG A 9 -15.70 5.80 -0.72
N ALA A 10 -15.52 6.75 -1.62
CA ALA A 10 -14.22 7.01 -2.23
C ALA A 10 -13.19 7.48 -1.19
N ALA A 11 -13.60 8.32 -0.24
CA ALA A 11 -12.73 8.77 0.85
C ALA A 11 -12.30 7.61 1.77
N MET A 12 -13.23 6.71 2.12
CA MET A 12 -12.92 5.52 2.93
C MET A 12 -11.89 4.61 2.23
N VAL A 13 -12.08 4.34 0.94
CA VAL A 13 -11.11 3.54 0.15
C VAL A 13 -9.75 4.21 0.10
N ALA A 14 -9.69 5.53 -0.13
CA ALA A 14 -8.42 6.26 -0.16
C ALA A 14 -7.68 6.21 1.20
N LEU A 15 -8.42 6.22 2.32
CA LEU A 15 -7.84 6.06 3.66
C LEU A 15 -7.29 4.64 3.86
N GLU A 16 -8.05 3.61 3.49
CA GLU A 16 -7.60 2.21 3.58
C GLU A 16 -6.39 1.93 2.69
N ASP A 17 -6.34 2.51 1.48
CA ASP A 17 -5.18 2.45 0.58
C ASP A 17 -3.94 3.05 1.25
N GLY A 18 -4.07 4.24 1.85
CA GLY A 18 -2.97 4.89 2.57
C GLY A 18 -2.49 4.06 3.75
N VAL A 19 -3.40 3.49 4.52
CA VAL A 19 -3.08 2.61 5.66
C VAL A 19 -2.39 1.32 5.20
N THR A 20 -2.80 0.76 4.07
CA THR A 20 -2.14 -0.40 3.45
C THR A 20 -0.69 -0.07 3.07
N ILE A 21 -0.46 1.09 2.44
CA ILE A 21 0.90 1.50 2.07
C ILE A 21 1.77 1.72 3.33
N ARG A 22 1.21 2.27 4.42
CA ARG A 22 1.90 2.40 5.72
C ARG A 22 2.33 1.05 6.29
N GLY A 23 1.45 0.05 6.24
CA GLY A 23 1.77 -1.31 6.69
C GLY A 23 2.92 -1.93 5.89
N PHE A 24 2.88 -1.77 4.57
CA PHE A 24 3.94 -2.22 3.67
C PHE A 24 5.28 -1.53 3.97
N ALA A 25 5.25 -0.21 4.16
CA ALA A 25 6.43 0.59 4.47
C ALA A 25 7.03 0.21 5.85
N ALA A 26 6.18 -0.02 6.85
CA ALA A 26 6.59 -0.47 8.18
C ALA A 26 7.30 -1.84 8.11
N ALA A 27 6.72 -2.82 7.40
CA ALA A 27 7.34 -4.13 7.21
C ALA A 27 8.71 -4.04 6.51
N ARG A 28 8.83 -3.17 5.50
CA ARG A 28 10.10 -2.89 4.81
C ARG A 28 11.18 -2.38 5.75
N ASN A 29 10.81 -1.53 6.72
CA ASN A 29 11.76 -0.99 7.69
C ASN A 29 12.01 -1.92 8.89
N GLY A 30 11.49 -3.16 8.87
CA GLY A 30 11.67 -4.11 9.97
C GLY A 30 10.81 -3.83 11.20
N VAL A 31 9.75 -3.02 11.08
CA VAL A 31 8.80 -2.79 12.18
C VAL A 31 7.99 -4.06 12.44
N SER A 32 7.89 -4.46 13.72
CA SER A 32 7.09 -5.62 14.13
C SER A 32 5.62 -5.42 13.77
N LYS A 33 4.93 -6.51 13.40
CA LYS A 33 3.49 -6.49 13.14
C LYS A 33 2.70 -6.01 14.36
N ASP A 34 3.16 -6.32 15.57
CA ASP A 34 2.50 -5.92 16.82
C ASP A 34 2.55 -4.41 17.09
N ALA A 35 3.39 -3.67 16.34
CA ALA A 35 3.44 -2.22 16.41
C ALA A 35 2.38 -1.53 15.53
N ASN A 36 1.38 -2.27 15.03
CA ASN A 36 0.25 -1.72 14.27
C ASN A 36 -0.47 -0.62 15.09
N PRO A 37 -0.46 0.65 14.66
CA PRO A 37 -1.06 1.75 15.42
C PRO A 37 -2.59 1.81 15.30
N TYR A 38 -3.19 0.99 14.44
CA TYR A 38 -4.61 1.02 14.12
C TYR A 38 -5.44 -0.02 14.89
N ALA A 39 -4.94 -0.52 16.02
CA ALA A 39 -5.65 -1.50 16.86
C ALA A 39 -7.06 -1.07 17.30
N TRP A 40 -7.35 0.23 17.30
CA TRP A 40 -8.66 0.81 17.65
C TRP A 40 -9.71 0.72 16.52
N SER A 41 -9.32 0.44 15.28
CA SER A 41 -10.22 0.31 14.13
C SER A 41 -9.96 -0.99 13.38
N LYS A 42 -10.94 -1.89 13.33
CA LYS A 42 -10.75 -3.20 12.69
C LYS A 42 -10.44 -3.09 11.19
N SER A 43 -11.09 -2.16 10.48
CA SER A 43 -10.84 -1.95 9.04
C SER A 43 -9.40 -1.47 8.81
N TYR A 44 -8.95 -0.45 9.56
CA TYR A 44 -7.58 0.07 9.41
C TYR A 44 -6.52 -0.90 9.93
N GLN A 45 -6.81 -1.64 11.00
CA GLN A 45 -5.94 -2.73 11.45
C GLN A 45 -5.74 -3.75 10.33
N ASN A 46 -6.83 -4.20 9.70
CA ASN A 46 -6.77 -5.18 8.61
C ASN A 46 -6.04 -4.62 7.37
N ALA A 47 -6.28 -3.36 7.00
CA ALA A 47 -5.58 -2.71 5.88
C ALA A 47 -4.07 -2.62 6.13
N TRP A 48 -3.67 -2.20 7.33
CA TRP A 48 -2.25 -2.11 7.70
C TRP A 48 -1.61 -3.50 7.74
N ASP A 49 -2.26 -4.47 8.38
CA ASP A 49 -1.81 -5.86 8.44
C ASP A 49 -1.65 -6.48 7.04
N HIS A 50 -2.58 -6.17 6.12
CA HIS A 50 -2.52 -6.61 4.75
C HIS A 50 -1.28 -6.06 4.04
N GLY A 51 -1.03 -4.75 4.14
CA GLY A 51 0.17 -4.12 3.58
C GLY A 51 1.45 -4.70 4.18
N TRP A 52 1.48 -4.90 5.49
CA TRP A 52 2.60 -5.52 6.20
C TRP A 52 2.88 -6.94 5.67
N GLY A 53 1.82 -7.75 5.49
CA GLY A 53 1.90 -9.09 4.93
C GLY A 53 2.39 -9.13 3.49
N CYS A 54 1.93 -8.20 2.65
CA CYS A 54 2.36 -8.08 1.25
C CYS A 54 3.89 -7.98 1.12
N TRP A 55 4.57 -7.22 1.99
CA TRP A 55 6.04 -7.15 1.98
C TRP A 55 6.69 -8.52 2.27
N GLN A 56 6.18 -9.24 3.28
CA GLN A 56 6.70 -10.56 3.64
C GLN A 56 6.53 -11.55 2.48
N GLU A 57 5.37 -11.53 1.84
CA GLU A 57 4.99 -12.41 0.73
C GLU A 57 5.59 -11.99 -0.63
N LYS A 58 6.35 -10.89 -0.68
CA LYS A 58 6.87 -10.28 -1.92
C LYS A 58 5.75 -9.96 -2.92
N LEU A 59 4.63 -9.46 -2.41
CA LEU A 59 3.51 -8.96 -3.20
C LEU A 59 3.48 -7.44 -3.17
N LEU A 60 3.33 -6.82 -4.34
CA LEU A 60 3.10 -5.38 -4.41
C LEU A 60 1.61 -5.10 -4.11
N PRO A 61 1.26 -4.33 -3.07
CA PRO A 61 -0.14 -4.03 -2.78
C PRO A 61 -0.79 -3.27 -3.93
N TRP A 62 -2.07 -3.56 -4.19
CA TRP A 62 -2.83 -2.88 -5.25
C TRP A 62 -2.85 -1.36 -5.08
N ALA A 63 -2.99 -0.87 -3.85
CA ALA A 63 -2.95 0.56 -3.52
C ALA A 63 -1.65 1.22 -4.01
N LEU A 64 -0.51 0.53 -3.83
CA LEU A 64 0.80 1.02 -4.24
C LEU A 64 0.97 0.94 -5.77
N GLU A 65 0.50 -0.15 -6.39
CA GLU A 65 0.46 -0.32 -7.85
C GLU A 65 -0.36 0.80 -8.53
N GLN A 66 -1.51 1.16 -7.96
CA GLN A 66 -2.38 2.23 -8.47
C GLN A 66 -1.73 3.60 -8.39
N GLN A 67 -0.98 3.92 -7.34
CA GLN A 67 -0.23 5.18 -7.27
C GLN A 67 0.88 5.20 -8.33
N TYR A 68 1.53 4.07 -8.59
CA TYR A 68 2.56 3.98 -9.61
C TYR A 68 1.99 4.15 -11.04
N ARG A 69 0.84 3.53 -11.33
CA ARG A 69 0.12 3.68 -12.61
C ARG A 69 -0.35 5.11 -12.91
N LYS A 70 -0.46 5.98 -11.92
CA LYS A 70 -0.72 7.41 -12.17
C LYS A 70 0.48 8.13 -12.78
N MET A 71 1.68 7.55 -12.66
CA MET A 71 2.94 8.11 -13.12
C MET A 71 3.57 7.32 -14.28
N THR A 72 3.13 6.09 -14.51
CA THR A 72 3.65 5.18 -15.54
C THR A 72 2.54 4.53 -16.35
N ASP A 73 2.88 3.81 -17.41
CA ASP A 73 1.93 2.98 -18.15
C ASP A 73 1.67 1.62 -17.46
N ILE A 74 0.64 0.91 -17.95
CA ILE A 74 0.24 -0.40 -17.41
C ILE A 74 1.36 -1.46 -17.56
N PRO A 75 2.04 -1.59 -18.71
CA PRO A 75 3.15 -2.54 -18.86
C PRO A 75 4.28 -2.33 -17.84
N THR A 76 4.68 -1.08 -17.60
CA THR A 76 5.73 -0.75 -16.62
C THR A 76 5.30 -1.13 -15.19
N SER A 77 4.04 -0.87 -14.85
CA SER A 77 3.47 -1.26 -13.55
C SER A 77 3.49 -2.78 -13.34
N ILE A 78 3.12 -3.56 -14.37
CA ILE A 78 3.16 -5.03 -14.30
C ILE A 78 4.59 -5.50 -14.13
N SER A 79 5.53 -4.96 -14.91
CA SER A 79 6.95 -5.31 -14.81
C SER A 79 7.52 -5.02 -13.42
N ALA A 80 7.17 -3.88 -12.81
CA ALA A 80 7.59 -3.55 -11.45
C ALA A 80 7.05 -4.55 -10.41
N ARG A 81 5.79 -4.99 -10.56
CA ARG A 81 5.21 -6.02 -9.67
C ARG A 81 5.92 -7.36 -9.80
N GLU A 82 6.18 -7.84 -11.01
CA GLU A 82 6.89 -9.10 -11.23
C GLU A 82 8.33 -9.01 -10.71
N LYS A 83 9.02 -7.89 -10.98
CA LYS A 83 10.37 -7.65 -10.45
C LYS A 83 10.39 -7.65 -8.92
N PHE A 84 9.42 -6.99 -8.27
CA PHE A 84 9.31 -7.00 -6.80
C PHE A 84 9.09 -8.42 -6.26
N LYS A 85 8.27 -9.23 -6.93
CA LYS A 85 8.04 -10.62 -6.54
C LYS A 85 9.31 -11.48 -6.58
N GLU A 86 10.15 -11.27 -7.59
CA GLU A 86 11.41 -11.99 -7.74
C GLU A 86 12.48 -11.50 -6.76
N THR A 87 12.73 -10.19 -6.79
CA THR A 87 13.93 -9.57 -6.19
C THR A 87 13.66 -8.86 -4.87
N ARG A 88 12.40 -8.51 -4.58
CA ARG A 88 11.98 -7.57 -3.53
C ARG A 88 12.48 -6.12 -3.78
N ASP A 89 13.00 -5.82 -4.96
CA ASP A 89 13.40 -4.47 -5.33
C ASP A 89 12.21 -3.63 -5.81
N LEU A 90 12.17 -2.37 -5.37
CA LEU A 90 11.24 -1.38 -5.85
C LEU A 90 11.94 -0.41 -6.81
N PRO A 91 11.30 -0.01 -7.93
CA PRO A 91 11.81 1.08 -8.74
C PRO A 91 11.84 2.41 -7.95
N PRO A 92 12.73 3.36 -8.30
CA PRO A 92 12.92 4.61 -7.55
C PRO A 92 11.64 5.43 -7.33
N GLU A 93 10.70 5.39 -8.26
CA GLU A 93 9.39 6.04 -8.15
C GLU A 93 8.53 5.42 -7.05
N LEU A 94 8.51 4.08 -6.97
CA LEU A 94 7.78 3.35 -5.93
C LEU A 94 8.42 3.55 -4.57
N GLU A 95 9.75 3.58 -4.51
CA GLU A 95 10.50 3.94 -3.31
C GLU A 95 10.12 5.31 -2.77
N ARG A 96 10.00 6.32 -3.65
CA ARG A 96 9.55 7.66 -3.29
C ARG A 96 8.12 7.64 -2.72
N ILE A 97 7.21 6.87 -3.31
CA ILE A 97 5.85 6.75 -2.79
C ILE A 97 5.89 6.13 -1.38
N VAL A 98 6.55 5.00 -1.21
CA VAL A 98 6.64 4.30 0.09
C VAL A 98 7.25 5.21 1.17
N ALA A 99 8.27 5.99 0.83
CA ALA A 99 8.93 6.91 1.75
C ALA A 99 7.98 7.99 2.31
N ILE A 100 6.96 8.43 1.56
CA ILE A 100 5.96 9.40 2.05
C ILE A 100 5.16 8.80 3.23
N TYR A 101 4.90 7.50 3.20
CA TYR A 101 4.09 6.79 4.19
C TYR A 101 4.88 6.23 5.38
N ASN A 102 6.21 6.47 5.42
CA ASN A 102 7.08 6.08 6.54
C ASN A 102 6.97 7.01 7.77
N SER A 103 6.09 8.01 7.73
CA SER A 103 5.94 9.06 8.76
C SER A 103 4.94 8.71 9.85
#